data_AF-A0AAW3K6U3-F1
#
_entry.id   AF-A0AAW3K6U3-F1
#
_cell.length_a   1.000
_cell.length_b   1.000
_cell.length_c   1.000
_cell.angle_alpha   90.00
_cell.angle_beta   90.00
_cell.angle_gamma   90.00
#
_symmetry.space_group_name_H-M   'P 1'
#
loop_
_entity.id
_entity.type
_entity.pdbx_description
1 polymer ?
#
loop_
_entity_poly.entity_id
_entity_poly.type
_entity_poly.pdbx_seq_one_letter_code
_entity_poly.pdbx_strand_id
1 'polypeptide(L)'
;MVAPVPKTKAVELLLELSNVEIMHLVLNEFYANKYLAKIKKLLESNVDIATLWVCKGFVYSLANQPKAMYDAFANAQKLGATDAYSMMNQSTQYLLNGFIDEAIFALSLNKDPMSQNQIERIAISTFAFSKIEKYDFIPETKEKLSKIESRIKDVNIDIAQAETLLRVFFNLLQAQKIRFGLVRHSIIDEEYYLHFEAVTQLDVTQTVLKYFDEYIADHPELYDVNSKINVVLTPVSSIYHKFVA
;
A
#
# COMPACT_ATOMS: atom_id res chain seq x y z
N MET A 1 -24.82 -6.00 -10.78
CA MET A 1 -24.93 -6.89 -9.60
C MET A 1 -23.62 -7.65 -9.50
N VAL A 2 -22.82 -7.39 -8.47
CA VAL A 2 -21.61 -8.19 -8.19
C VAL A 2 -22.08 -9.51 -7.61
N ALA A 3 -21.68 -10.63 -8.19
CA ALA A 3 -22.02 -11.94 -7.66
C ALA A 3 -21.50 -12.04 -6.20
N PRO A 4 -22.28 -12.61 -5.26
CA PRO A 4 -21.83 -12.76 -3.89
C PRO A 4 -20.53 -13.59 -3.86
N VAL A 5 -19.57 -13.16 -3.05
CA VAL A 5 -18.29 -13.85 -2.90
C VAL A 5 -18.57 -15.31 -2.48
N PRO A 6 -18.02 -16.31 -3.19
CA PRO A 6 -18.22 -17.71 -2.85
C PRO A 6 -17.85 -17.99 -1.38
N LYS A 7 -18.71 -18.67 -0.61
CA LYS A 7 -18.42 -19.07 0.77
C LYS A 7 -17.50 -20.29 0.80
N THR A 8 -16.25 -20.12 0.37
CA THR A 8 -15.21 -21.15 0.50
C THR A 8 -14.42 -20.91 1.78
N LYS A 9 -13.77 -21.96 2.32
CA LYS A 9 -12.82 -21.81 3.43
C LYS A 9 -11.65 -20.89 3.10
N ALA A 10 -11.32 -20.73 1.82
CA ALA A 10 -10.29 -19.81 1.37
C ALA A 10 -10.76 -18.35 1.48
N VAL A 11 -11.99 -18.05 1.09
CA VAL A 11 -12.61 -16.73 1.28
C VAL A 11 -12.78 -16.38 2.75
N GLU A 12 -13.24 -17.33 3.58
CA GLU A 12 -13.32 -17.13 5.03
C GLU A 12 -11.95 -16.80 5.65
N LEU A 13 -10.90 -17.48 5.19
CA LEU A 13 -9.54 -17.19 5.63
C LEU A 13 -9.04 -15.83 5.14
N LEU A 14 -9.36 -15.43 3.91
CA LEU A 14 -8.99 -14.11 3.39
C LEU A 14 -9.70 -13.00 4.18
N LEU A 15 -10.99 -13.19 4.49
CA LEU A 15 -11.75 -12.29 5.35
C LEU A 15 -11.12 -12.15 6.74
N GLU A 16 -10.73 -13.27 7.36
CA GLU A 16 -9.99 -13.27 8.63
C GLU A 16 -8.70 -12.44 8.53
N LEU A 17 -7.85 -12.72 7.53
CA LEU A 17 -6.55 -12.05 7.34
C LEU A 17 -6.66 -10.57 6.97
N SER A 18 -7.74 -10.17 6.31
CA SER A 18 -8.02 -8.78 5.91
C SER A 18 -8.66 -7.94 7.02
N ASN A 19 -8.93 -8.51 8.19
CA ASN A 19 -9.48 -7.77 9.33
C ASN A 19 -8.50 -6.69 9.81
N VAL A 20 -9.02 -5.49 10.08
CA VAL A 20 -8.27 -4.32 10.58
C VAL A 20 -7.45 -4.65 11.83
N GLU A 21 -8.00 -5.43 12.76
CA GLU A 21 -7.30 -5.85 13.98
C GLU A 21 -6.06 -6.68 13.64
N ILE A 22 -6.16 -7.60 12.66
CA ILE A 22 -5.02 -8.42 12.22
C ILE A 22 -4.00 -7.57 11.46
N MET A 23 -4.45 -6.66 10.59
CA MET A 23 -3.56 -5.80 9.82
C MET A 23 -2.69 -4.89 10.71
N HIS A 24 -3.21 -4.50 11.88
CA HIS A 24 -2.54 -3.67 12.87
C HIS A 24 -1.66 -4.44 13.86
N LEU A 25 -1.68 -5.78 13.86
CA LEU A 25 -0.79 -6.56 14.73
C LEU A 25 0.68 -6.25 14.41
N VAL A 26 1.43 -5.95 15.46
CA VAL A 26 2.89 -5.80 15.40
C VAL A 26 3.50 -7.17 15.09
N LEU A 27 4.62 -7.20 14.38
CA LEU A 27 5.24 -8.43 13.83
C LEU A 27 5.42 -9.57 14.84
N ASN A 28 5.61 -9.26 16.13
CA ASN A 28 5.82 -10.24 17.18
C ASN A 28 4.53 -10.96 17.64
N GLU A 29 3.36 -10.50 17.21
CA GLU A 29 2.06 -11.03 17.63
C GLU A 29 1.38 -11.88 16.53
N PHE A 30 1.89 -11.83 15.30
CA PHE A 30 1.30 -12.54 14.17
C PHE A 30 1.84 -13.97 14.04
N TYR A 31 0.98 -14.96 14.32
CA TYR A 31 1.31 -16.38 14.25
C TYR A 31 1.33 -16.93 12.80
N ALA A 32 2.30 -16.49 11.99
CA ALA A 32 2.41 -16.87 10.58
C ALA A 32 2.36 -18.39 10.34
N ASN A 33 3.07 -19.18 11.17
CA ASN A 33 3.11 -20.64 11.05
C ASN A 33 1.74 -21.31 11.18
N LYS A 34 0.87 -20.79 12.04
CA LYS A 34 -0.52 -21.29 12.20
C LYS A 34 -1.29 -21.14 10.89
N TYR A 35 -1.21 -19.96 10.28
CA TYR A 35 -1.90 -19.66 9.03
C TYR A 35 -1.32 -20.42 7.84
N LEU A 36 0.01 -20.51 7.72
CA LEU A 36 0.65 -21.29 6.66
C LEU A 36 0.28 -22.79 6.75
N ALA A 37 0.19 -23.35 7.96
CA ALA A 37 -0.25 -24.73 8.15
C ALA A 37 -1.73 -24.93 7.76
N LYS A 38 -2.61 -23.97 8.10
CA LYS A 38 -4.02 -23.97 7.68
C LYS A 38 -4.14 -23.92 6.15
N ILE A 39 -3.39 -23.03 5.49
CA ILE A 39 -3.36 -22.91 4.02
C ILE A 39 -2.88 -24.21 3.39
N LYS A 40 -1.80 -24.83 3.91
CA LYS A 40 -1.29 -26.11 3.40
C LYS A 40 -2.36 -27.20 3.38
N LYS A 41 -3.12 -27.34 4.47
CA LYS A 41 -4.24 -28.29 4.54
C LYS A 41 -5.37 -27.96 3.57
N LEU A 42 -5.66 -26.68 3.35
CA LEU A 42 -6.70 -26.28 2.40
C LEU A 42 -6.26 -26.53 0.94
N LEU A 43 -4.98 -26.38 0.63
CA LEU A 43 -4.43 -26.68 -0.69
C LEU A 43 -4.61 -28.16 -1.07
N GLU A 44 -4.61 -29.08 -0.10
CA GLU A 44 -4.87 -30.51 -0.34
C GLU A 44 -6.28 -30.77 -0.90
N SER A 45 -7.23 -29.85 -0.68
CA SER A 45 -8.59 -29.97 -1.20
C SER A 45 -8.73 -29.57 -2.69
N ASN A 46 -7.71 -28.96 -3.29
CA ASN A 46 -7.68 -28.46 -4.68
C ASN A 46 -8.82 -27.48 -5.05
N VAL A 47 -9.53 -26.92 -4.07
CA VAL A 47 -10.58 -25.92 -4.28
C VAL A 47 -10.00 -24.53 -4.01
N ASP A 48 -10.31 -23.58 -4.89
CA ASP A 48 -10.01 -22.15 -4.69
C ASP A 48 -8.51 -21.86 -4.48
N ILE A 49 -7.68 -22.58 -5.24
CA ILE A 49 -6.21 -22.55 -5.13
C ILE A 49 -5.67 -21.12 -5.32
N ALA A 50 -6.25 -20.37 -6.27
CA ALA A 50 -5.86 -18.99 -6.54
C ALA A 50 -6.04 -18.08 -5.30
N THR A 51 -7.20 -18.15 -4.63
CA THR A 51 -7.47 -17.41 -3.38
C THR A 51 -6.58 -17.87 -2.23
N LEU A 52 -6.25 -19.16 -2.15
CA LEU A 52 -5.31 -19.67 -1.15
C LEU A 52 -3.89 -19.10 -1.34
N TRP A 53 -3.47 -18.84 -2.58
CA TRP A 53 -2.22 -18.12 -2.84
C TRP A 53 -2.30 -16.64 -2.44
N VAL A 54 -3.46 -15.98 -2.60
CA VAL A 54 -3.70 -14.64 -2.04
C VAL A 54 -3.58 -14.66 -0.51
N CYS A 55 -4.21 -15.63 0.17
CA CYS A 55 -4.10 -15.79 1.62
C CYS A 55 -2.64 -15.98 2.03
N LYS A 56 -1.86 -16.77 1.28
CA LYS A 56 -0.45 -17.00 1.55
C LYS A 56 0.37 -15.70 1.42
N GLY A 57 0.08 -14.88 0.41
CA GLY A 57 0.69 -13.56 0.26
C GLY A 57 0.37 -12.64 1.43
N PHE A 58 -0.88 -12.61 1.91
CA PHE A 58 -1.26 -11.87 3.13
C PHE A 58 -0.44 -12.28 4.34
N VAL A 59 -0.33 -13.58 4.59
CA VAL A 59 0.45 -14.10 5.71
C VAL A 59 1.90 -13.66 5.63
N TYR A 60 2.51 -13.66 4.44
CA TYR A 60 3.87 -13.17 4.25
C TYR A 60 4.00 -11.65 4.41
N SER A 61 3.02 -10.87 3.95
CA SER A 61 2.97 -9.43 4.20
C SER A 61 2.97 -9.14 5.71
N LEU A 62 2.03 -9.74 6.44
CA LEU A 62 1.90 -9.55 7.89
C LEU A 62 3.11 -10.06 8.67
N ALA A 63 3.80 -11.09 8.16
CA ALA A 63 5.05 -11.61 8.71
C ALA A 63 6.32 -10.85 8.27
N ASN A 64 6.16 -9.72 7.57
CA ASN A 64 7.25 -8.90 7.04
C ASN A 64 8.23 -9.64 6.11
N GLN A 65 7.67 -10.46 5.22
CA GLN A 65 8.39 -11.22 4.20
C GLN A 65 8.00 -10.73 2.79
N PRO A 66 8.36 -9.49 2.40
CA PRO A 66 7.87 -8.85 1.18
C PRO A 66 8.18 -9.63 -0.10
N LYS A 67 9.34 -10.28 -0.18
CA LYS A 67 9.69 -11.14 -1.33
C LYS A 67 8.78 -12.36 -1.44
N ALA A 68 8.52 -13.06 -0.32
CA ALA A 68 7.64 -14.22 -0.32
C ALA A 68 6.18 -13.83 -0.58
N MET A 69 5.75 -12.65 -0.11
CA MET A 69 4.46 -12.05 -0.45
C MET A 69 4.33 -11.85 -1.95
N TYR A 70 5.31 -11.18 -2.57
CA TYR A 70 5.34 -10.95 -4.02
C TYR A 70 5.21 -12.27 -4.80
N ASP A 71 6.05 -13.25 -4.47
CA ASP A 71 6.04 -14.57 -5.14
C ASP A 71 4.69 -15.28 -4.98
N ALA A 72 4.04 -15.15 -3.82
CA ALA A 72 2.74 -15.75 -3.58
C ALA A 72 1.63 -15.10 -4.43
N PHE A 73 1.60 -13.77 -4.51
CA PHE A 73 0.64 -13.04 -5.34
C PHE A 73 0.87 -13.26 -6.83
N ALA A 74 2.12 -13.31 -7.30
CA ALA A 74 2.43 -13.66 -8.68
C ALA A 74 1.89 -15.06 -9.05
N ASN A 75 1.96 -16.03 -8.14
CA ASN A 75 1.35 -17.34 -8.33
C ASN A 75 -0.19 -17.29 -8.32
N ALA A 76 -0.79 -16.50 -7.44
CA ALA A 76 -2.25 -16.29 -7.43
C ALA A 76 -2.75 -15.74 -8.78
N GLN A 77 -2.05 -14.75 -9.34
CA GLN A 77 -2.39 -14.15 -10.63
C GLN A 77 -2.26 -15.14 -11.78
N LYS A 78 -1.19 -15.95 -11.82
CA LYS A 78 -1.03 -17.04 -12.80
C LYS A 78 -2.16 -18.06 -12.76
N LEU A 79 -2.76 -18.26 -11.58
CA LEU A 79 -3.89 -19.16 -11.36
C LEU A 79 -5.26 -18.50 -11.53
N GLY A 80 -5.31 -17.23 -11.96
CA GLY A 80 -6.54 -16.53 -12.29
C GLY A 80 -7.24 -15.85 -11.11
N ALA A 81 -6.52 -15.47 -10.04
CA ALA A 81 -7.07 -14.66 -8.94
C ALA A 81 -7.36 -13.21 -9.38
N THR A 82 -8.23 -12.99 -10.37
CA THR A 82 -8.52 -11.68 -10.97
C THR A 82 -9.84 -11.07 -10.51
N ASP A 83 -10.53 -11.70 -9.56
CA ASP A 83 -11.75 -11.13 -9.00
C ASP A 83 -11.43 -9.84 -8.21
N ALA A 84 -12.42 -8.96 -8.14
CA ALA A 84 -12.26 -7.63 -7.57
C ALA A 84 -11.75 -7.65 -6.12
N TYR A 85 -12.22 -8.62 -5.33
CA TYR A 85 -11.85 -8.74 -3.93
C TYR A 85 -10.39 -9.21 -3.79
N SER A 86 -9.98 -10.24 -4.53
CA SER A 86 -8.57 -10.70 -4.56
C SER A 86 -7.61 -9.61 -5.04
N MET A 87 -7.97 -8.87 -6.09
CA MET A 87 -7.14 -7.79 -6.64
C MET A 87 -6.98 -6.62 -5.66
N MET A 88 -8.08 -6.20 -5.02
CA MET A 88 -8.06 -5.16 -3.97
C MET A 88 -7.16 -5.56 -2.80
N ASN A 89 -7.26 -6.82 -2.37
CA ASN A 89 -6.48 -7.34 -1.27
C ASN A 89 -4.99 -7.41 -1.64
N GLN A 90 -4.65 -7.87 -2.84
CA GLN A 90 -3.27 -7.87 -3.35
C GLN A 90 -2.70 -6.44 -3.43
N SER A 91 -3.43 -5.51 -4.03
CA SER A 91 -2.96 -4.13 -4.20
C SER A 91 -2.74 -3.44 -2.86
N THR A 92 -3.62 -3.66 -1.88
CA THR A 92 -3.45 -3.15 -0.52
C THR A 92 -2.13 -3.65 0.07
N GLN A 93 -1.85 -4.95 0.00
CA GLN A 93 -0.62 -5.49 0.58
C GLN A 93 0.63 -5.06 -0.19
N TYR A 94 0.56 -4.91 -1.51
CA TYR A 94 1.64 -4.33 -2.30
C TYR A 94 1.94 -2.88 -1.85
N LEU A 95 0.90 -2.05 -1.73
CA LEU A 95 1.02 -0.66 -1.27
C LEU A 95 1.65 -0.58 0.12
N LEU A 96 1.16 -1.39 1.08
CA LEU A 96 1.65 -1.40 2.46
C LEU A 96 3.14 -1.77 2.57
N ASN A 97 3.70 -2.45 1.57
CA ASN A 97 5.10 -2.90 1.53
C ASN A 97 5.94 -2.14 0.48
N GLY A 98 5.42 -1.04 -0.08
CA GLY A 98 6.15 -0.18 -1.03
C GLY A 98 6.26 -0.71 -2.46
N PHE A 99 5.51 -1.76 -2.83
CA PHE A 99 5.43 -2.26 -4.21
C PHE A 99 4.40 -1.46 -5.02
N ILE A 100 4.71 -0.18 -5.27
CA ILE A 100 3.76 0.78 -5.85
C ILE A 100 3.33 0.39 -7.26
N ASP A 101 4.26 -0.06 -8.10
CA ASP A 101 3.96 -0.38 -9.50
C ASP A 101 3.03 -1.61 -9.60
N GLU A 102 3.27 -2.63 -8.77
CA GLU A 102 2.40 -3.79 -8.63
C GLU A 102 1.02 -3.43 -8.07
N ALA A 103 0.96 -2.50 -7.12
CA ALA A 103 -0.31 -2.01 -6.57
C ALA A 103 -1.14 -1.29 -7.64
N ILE A 104 -0.51 -0.40 -8.43
CA ILE A 104 -1.17 0.30 -9.56
C ILE A 104 -1.66 -0.72 -10.58
N PHE A 105 -0.82 -1.68 -10.97
CA PHE A 105 -1.21 -2.71 -11.93
C PHE A 105 -2.41 -3.52 -11.44
N ALA A 106 -2.38 -4.03 -10.20
CA ALA A 106 -3.48 -4.81 -9.64
C ALA A 106 -4.80 -4.03 -9.57
N LEU A 107 -4.75 -2.74 -9.18
CA LEU A 107 -5.92 -1.86 -9.16
C LEU A 107 -6.42 -1.50 -10.57
N SER A 108 -5.54 -1.39 -11.55
CA SER A 108 -5.91 -1.08 -12.94
C SER A 108 -6.77 -2.15 -13.61
N LEU A 109 -6.65 -3.40 -13.16
CA LEU A 109 -7.44 -4.52 -13.65
C LEU A 109 -8.89 -4.49 -13.14
N ASN A 110 -9.19 -3.62 -12.17
CA ASN A 110 -10.48 -3.57 -11.49
C ASN A 110 -11.10 -2.17 -11.54
N LYS A 111 -12.27 -2.07 -12.18
CA LYS A 111 -12.99 -0.80 -12.39
C LYS A 111 -14.00 -0.46 -11.28
N ASP A 112 -14.01 -1.19 -10.16
CA ASP A 112 -14.91 -0.90 -9.06
C ASP A 112 -14.54 0.43 -8.34
N PRO A 113 -15.51 1.17 -7.77
CA PRO A 113 -15.26 2.47 -7.14
C PRO A 113 -14.24 2.45 -5.99
N MET A 114 -14.15 1.37 -5.23
CA MET A 114 -13.19 1.25 -4.14
C MET A 114 -11.77 1.13 -4.71
N SER A 115 -11.57 0.37 -5.80
CA SER A 115 -10.27 0.29 -6.49
C SER A 115 -9.84 1.65 -7.04
N GLN A 116 -10.80 2.39 -7.60
CA GLN A 116 -10.53 3.73 -8.12
C GLN A 116 -10.12 4.71 -7.01
N ASN A 117 -10.79 4.68 -5.85
CA ASN A 117 -10.42 5.51 -4.70
C ASN A 117 -9.00 5.19 -4.17
N GLN A 118 -8.56 3.92 -4.27
CA GLN A 118 -7.19 3.54 -3.89
C GLN A 118 -6.15 4.06 -4.90
N ILE A 119 -6.46 4.07 -6.19
CA ILE A 119 -5.60 4.70 -7.21
C ILE A 119 -5.40 6.19 -6.90
N GLU A 120 -6.46 6.90 -6.52
CA GLU A 120 -6.37 8.30 -6.12
C GLU A 120 -5.42 8.49 -4.91
N ARG A 121 -5.52 7.62 -3.90
CA ARG A 121 -4.60 7.64 -2.74
C ARG A 121 -3.15 7.37 -3.13
N ILE A 122 -2.91 6.45 -4.06
CA ILE A 122 -1.56 6.19 -4.60
C ILE A 122 -1.05 7.44 -5.32
N ALA A 123 -1.84 8.05 -6.19
CA ALA A 123 -1.45 9.27 -6.91
C ALA A 123 -1.04 10.39 -5.96
N ILE A 124 -1.83 10.60 -4.90
CA ILE A 124 -1.57 11.61 -3.85
C ILE A 124 -0.29 11.34 -3.07
N SER A 125 -0.03 10.09 -2.68
CA SER A 125 1.11 9.74 -1.83
C SER A 125 2.42 9.53 -2.57
N THR A 126 2.36 9.27 -3.88
CA THR A 126 3.53 8.88 -4.68
C THR A 126 3.84 9.84 -5.82
N PHE A 127 2.90 10.73 -6.17
CA PHE A 127 2.97 11.61 -7.34
C PHE A 127 3.16 10.86 -8.68
N ALA A 128 2.92 9.55 -8.72
CA ALA A 128 3.14 8.69 -9.88
C ALA A 128 2.06 8.80 -10.97
N PHE A 129 1.57 10.01 -11.26
CA PHE A 129 0.51 10.27 -12.26
C PHE A 129 0.88 9.69 -13.63
N SER A 130 2.12 9.90 -14.08
CA SER A 130 2.61 9.39 -15.37
C SER A 130 2.55 7.86 -15.51
N LYS A 131 2.67 7.13 -14.39
CA LYS A 131 2.55 5.67 -14.36
C LYS A 131 1.09 5.23 -14.35
N ILE A 132 0.26 5.92 -13.58
CA ILE A 132 -1.18 5.66 -13.46
C ILE A 132 -1.84 5.91 -14.83
N GLU A 133 -1.53 7.00 -15.51
CA GLU A 133 -2.14 7.36 -16.80
C GLU A 133 -1.88 6.36 -17.94
N LYS A 134 -0.92 5.43 -17.79
CA LYS A 134 -0.69 4.35 -18.76
C LYS A 134 -1.83 3.33 -18.81
N TYR A 135 -2.72 3.33 -17.81
CA TYR A 135 -3.81 2.38 -17.68
C TYR A 135 -5.17 2.99 -18.01
N ASP A 136 -6.11 2.14 -18.48
CA ASP A 136 -7.45 2.58 -18.82
C ASP A 136 -8.40 2.60 -17.60
N PHE A 137 -8.41 3.73 -16.90
CA PHE A 137 -9.37 4.01 -15.84
C PHE A 137 -10.70 4.58 -16.34
N ILE A 138 -11.72 4.51 -15.50
CA ILE A 138 -13.04 5.10 -15.81
C ILE A 138 -12.94 6.64 -15.90
N PRO A 139 -13.81 7.31 -16.68
CA PRO A 139 -13.74 8.76 -16.88
C PRO A 139 -13.74 9.57 -15.58
N GLU A 140 -14.55 9.17 -14.59
CA GLU A 140 -14.63 9.84 -13.28
C GLU A 140 -13.28 9.87 -12.57
N THR A 141 -12.55 8.74 -12.58
CA THR A 141 -11.22 8.64 -11.96
C THR A 141 -10.20 9.49 -12.69
N LYS A 142 -10.22 9.50 -14.02
CA LYS A 142 -9.35 10.37 -14.83
C LYS A 142 -9.60 11.84 -14.52
N GLU A 143 -10.86 12.26 -14.39
CA GLU A 143 -11.23 13.62 -14.00
C GLU A 143 -10.71 13.99 -12.60
N LYS A 144 -10.87 13.10 -11.62
CA LYS A 144 -10.37 13.32 -10.26
C LYS A 144 -8.85 13.42 -10.21
N LEU A 145 -8.14 12.52 -10.89
CA LEU A 145 -6.68 12.55 -10.99
C LEU A 145 -6.19 13.87 -11.60
N SER A 146 -6.81 14.31 -12.69
CA SER A 146 -6.48 15.61 -13.32
C SER A 146 -6.71 16.80 -12.38
N LYS A 147 -7.80 16.79 -11.58
CA LYS A 147 -8.04 17.82 -10.57
C LYS A 147 -6.99 17.80 -9.46
N ILE A 148 -6.57 16.62 -9.00
CA ILE A 148 -5.51 16.50 -7.99
C ILE A 148 -4.19 17.03 -8.56
N GLU A 149 -3.85 16.63 -9.79
CA GLU A 149 -2.64 17.07 -10.48
C GLU A 149 -2.61 18.60 -10.64
N SER A 150 -3.73 19.21 -11.04
CA SER A 150 -3.86 20.67 -11.13
C SER A 150 -3.62 21.34 -9.78
N ARG A 151 -4.21 20.83 -8.69
CA ARG A 151 -4.04 21.41 -7.35
C ARG A 151 -2.60 21.33 -6.85
N ILE A 152 -1.87 20.27 -7.23
CA ILE A 152 -0.44 20.13 -6.91
C ILE A 152 0.39 21.16 -7.71
N LYS A 153 0.04 21.39 -8.98
CA LYS A 153 0.66 22.43 -9.80
C LYS A 153 0.37 23.85 -9.30
N ASP A 154 -0.82 24.10 -8.75
CA ASP A 154 -1.20 25.41 -8.19
C ASP A 154 -0.32 25.83 -7.00
N VAL A 155 0.25 24.87 -6.27
CA VAL A 155 1.24 25.12 -5.19
C VAL A 155 2.69 25.00 -5.68
N ASN A 156 2.90 25.06 -7.00
CA ASN A 156 4.21 25.10 -7.64
C ASN A 156 5.10 23.89 -7.29
N ILE A 157 4.51 22.70 -7.13
CA ILE A 157 5.25 21.44 -6.94
C ILE A 157 5.51 20.80 -8.30
N ASP A 158 6.79 20.56 -8.61
CA ASP A 158 7.19 19.73 -9.77
C ASP A 158 6.87 18.26 -9.47
N ILE A 159 5.92 17.70 -10.22
CA ILE A 159 5.40 16.34 -10.03
C ILE A 159 6.47 15.28 -10.29
N ALA A 160 7.36 15.48 -11.26
CA ALA A 160 8.39 14.50 -11.58
C ALA A 160 9.48 14.45 -10.50
N GLN A 161 9.84 15.61 -9.95
CA GLN A 161 10.74 15.69 -8.80
C GLN A 161 10.06 15.14 -7.54
N ALA A 162 8.77 15.44 -7.31
CA ALA A 162 8.02 14.89 -6.19
C ALA A 162 7.93 13.36 -6.26
N GLU A 163 7.67 12.78 -7.43
CA GLU A 163 7.69 11.32 -7.64
C GLU A 163 9.07 10.74 -7.29
N THR A 164 10.14 11.43 -7.69
CA THR A 164 11.53 11.00 -7.37
C THR A 164 11.82 11.07 -5.88
N LEU A 165 11.46 12.18 -5.22
CA LEU A 165 11.60 12.38 -3.78
C LEU A 165 10.86 11.27 -3.00
N LEU A 166 9.59 11.05 -3.30
CA LEU A 166 8.78 10.05 -2.60
C LEU A 166 9.23 8.62 -2.89
N ARG A 167 9.77 8.34 -4.10
CA ARG A 167 10.39 7.04 -4.40
C ARG A 167 11.58 6.74 -3.49
N VAL A 168 12.41 7.74 -3.17
CA VAL A 168 13.51 7.57 -2.21
C VAL A 168 12.96 7.19 -0.84
N PHE A 169 11.95 7.92 -0.35
CA PHE A 169 11.31 7.64 0.93
C PHE A 169 10.74 6.21 0.99
N PHE A 170 9.99 5.76 -0.02
CA PHE A 170 9.44 4.40 -0.05
C PHE A 170 10.52 3.31 -0.19
N ASN A 171 11.62 3.58 -0.90
CA ASN A 171 12.76 2.65 -0.97
C ASN A 171 13.43 2.48 0.40
N LEU A 172 13.57 3.54 1.19
CA LEU A 172 14.10 3.46 2.56
C LEU A 172 13.18 2.61 3.46
N LEU A 173 11.87 2.82 3.37
CA LEU A 173 10.88 2.00 4.09
C LEU A 173 10.98 0.53 3.68
N GLN A 174 11.07 0.24 2.39
CA GLN A 174 11.18 -1.13 1.88
C GLN A 174 12.50 -1.81 2.30
N ALA A 175 13.63 -1.08 2.26
CA ALA A 175 14.93 -1.58 2.69
C ALA A 175 14.94 -1.99 4.17
N GLN A 176 14.24 -1.22 5.00
CA GLN A 176 14.02 -1.52 6.43
C GLN A 176 12.87 -2.50 6.67
N LYS A 177 12.20 -2.98 5.61
CA LYS A 177 11.04 -3.86 5.66
C LYS A 177 9.96 -3.29 6.58
N ILE A 178 9.61 -2.03 6.38
CA ILE A 178 8.59 -1.35 7.18
C ILE A 178 7.28 -1.41 6.42
N ARG A 179 6.24 -1.93 7.07
CA ARG A 179 4.87 -1.78 6.59
C ARG A 179 4.35 -0.41 6.97
N PHE A 180 3.69 0.27 6.05
CA PHE A 180 3.21 1.64 6.28
C PHE A 180 1.88 1.91 5.56
N GLY A 181 1.15 2.93 5.97
CA GLY A 181 -0.06 3.40 5.30
C GLY A 181 -0.19 4.92 5.35
N LEU A 182 -0.77 5.51 4.30
CA LEU A 182 -1.12 6.94 4.29
C LEU A 182 -2.36 7.16 5.16
N VAL A 183 -2.22 8.00 6.18
CA VAL A 183 -3.31 8.34 7.11
C VAL A 183 -3.96 9.66 6.74
N ARG A 184 -3.15 10.66 6.41
CA ARG A 184 -3.64 12.01 6.11
C ARG A 184 -2.78 12.67 5.04
N HIS A 185 -3.44 13.46 4.21
CA HIS A 185 -2.79 14.44 3.35
C HIS A 185 -3.56 15.76 3.39
N SER A 186 -2.86 16.88 3.23
CA SER A 186 -3.48 18.22 3.16
C SER A 186 -2.54 19.22 2.51
N ILE A 187 -3.11 20.27 1.93
CA ILE A 187 -2.35 21.45 1.48
C ILE A 187 -2.62 22.56 2.49
N ILE A 188 -1.57 23.10 3.11
CA ILE A 188 -1.63 24.18 4.11
C ILE A 188 -0.55 25.20 3.73
N ASP A 189 -0.92 26.46 3.53
CA ASP A 189 0.02 27.56 3.26
C ASP A 189 1.06 27.25 2.16
N GLU A 190 0.60 26.70 1.03
CA GLU A 190 1.42 26.26 -0.12
C GLU A 190 2.32 25.04 0.13
N GLU A 191 2.29 24.45 1.33
CA GLU A 191 2.98 23.21 1.66
C GLU A 191 2.03 22.00 1.55
N TYR A 192 2.55 20.91 0.99
CA TYR A 192 1.88 19.64 0.84
C TYR A 192 2.30 18.69 1.97
N TYR A 193 1.36 18.36 2.84
CA TYR A 193 1.57 17.49 3.99
C TYR A 193 1.16 16.06 3.68
N LEU A 194 2.04 15.10 3.98
CA LEU A 194 1.83 13.67 3.86
C LEU A 194 2.16 12.99 5.19
N HIS A 195 1.16 12.42 5.85
CA HIS A 195 1.34 11.68 7.11
C HIS A 195 1.11 10.19 6.90
N PHE A 196 2.17 9.44 7.16
CA PHE A 196 2.21 7.99 7.15
C PHE A 196 2.32 7.44 8.57
N GLU A 197 1.63 6.33 8.80
CA GLU A 197 1.83 5.48 9.97
C GLU A 197 2.58 4.22 9.56
N ALA A 198 3.55 3.82 10.38
CA ALA A 198 4.40 2.66 10.14
C ALA A 198 4.29 1.61 11.25
N VAL A 199 4.15 0.34 10.89
CA VAL A 199 4.12 -0.78 11.86
C VAL A 199 5.55 -1.11 12.29
N THR A 200 6.13 -0.26 13.12
CA THR A 200 7.50 -0.36 13.63
C THR A 200 7.69 0.46 14.90
N GLN A 201 8.90 0.48 15.45
CA GLN A 201 9.27 1.27 16.63
C GLN A 201 9.75 2.68 16.27
N LEU A 202 9.69 3.60 17.22
CA LEU A 202 10.06 5.01 17.03
C LEU A 202 11.49 5.18 16.49
N ASP A 203 12.45 4.44 17.04
CA ASP A 203 13.86 4.51 16.64
C ASP A 203 14.04 4.19 15.16
N VAL A 204 13.25 3.24 14.64
CA VAL A 204 13.28 2.86 13.22
C VAL A 204 12.68 3.97 12.36
N THR A 205 11.56 4.58 12.76
CA THR A 205 10.97 5.71 12.01
C THR A 205 11.92 6.92 11.98
N GLN A 206 12.60 7.22 13.10
CA GLN A 206 13.58 8.31 13.16
C GLN A 206 14.81 8.02 12.29
N THR A 207 15.26 6.77 12.26
CA THR A 207 16.36 6.34 11.39
C THR A 207 16.03 6.53 9.91
N VAL A 208 14.79 6.18 9.50
CA VAL A 208 14.33 6.40 8.11
C VAL A 208 14.29 7.87 7.76
N LEU A 209 13.71 8.71 8.60
CA LEU A 209 13.63 10.16 8.36
C LEU A 209 15.03 10.79 8.29
N LYS A 210 15.95 10.37 9.17
CA LYS A 210 17.33 10.82 9.12
C LYS A 210 18.02 10.46 7.81
N TYR A 211 17.91 9.21 7.34
CA TYR A 211 18.50 8.81 6.06
C TYR A 211 17.85 9.49 4.86
N PHE A 212 16.57 9.83 4.97
CA PHE A 212 15.89 10.63 3.97
C PHE A 212 16.45 12.05 3.90
N ASP A 213 16.62 12.72 5.05
CA ASP A 213 17.23 14.05 5.14
C ASP A 213 18.69 14.06 4.64
N GLU A 214 19.47 13.04 4.99
CA GLU A 214 20.85 12.86 4.50
C GLU A 214 20.87 12.69 2.97
N TYR A 215 19.97 11.89 2.41
CA TYR A 215 19.86 11.76 0.96
C TYR A 215 19.53 13.09 0.30
N ILE A 216 18.57 13.85 0.82
CA ILE A 216 18.20 15.16 0.27
C ILE A 216 19.39 16.11 0.32
N ALA A 217 20.13 16.15 1.43
CA ALA A 217 21.32 16.99 1.59
C ALA A 217 22.41 16.72 0.52
N ASP A 218 22.52 15.47 0.06
CA ASP A 218 23.44 15.07 -1.01
C ASP A 218 22.90 15.32 -2.43
N HIS A 219 21.62 15.70 -2.58
CA HIS A 219 20.92 15.88 -3.86
C HIS A 219 20.22 17.25 -3.96
N PRO A 220 20.97 18.35 -4.17
CA PRO A 220 20.44 19.71 -4.19
C PRO A 220 19.33 19.96 -5.23
N GLU A 221 19.26 19.15 -6.29
CA GLU A 221 18.19 19.19 -7.28
C GLU A 221 16.80 18.89 -6.69
N LEU A 222 16.72 18.29 -5.49
CA LEU A 222 15.47 18.00 -4.79
C LEU A 222 15.08 19.06 -3.74
N TYR A 223 15.91 20.08 -3.50
CA TYR A 223 15.66 21.06 -2.43
C TYR A 223 14.37 21.86 -2.61
N ASP A 224 14.06 22.28 -3.85
CA ASP A 224 12.86 23.07 -4.13
C ASP A 224 11.57 22.27 -3.89
N VAL A 225 11.56 20.98 -4.25
CA VAL A 225 10.37 20.15 -4.01
C VAL A 225 10.29 19.72 -2.54
N ASN A 226 11.43 19.45 -1.89
CA ASN A 226 11.46 19.05 -0.49
C ASN A 226 11.00 20.17 0.46
N SER A 227 11.28 21.44 0.13
CA SER A 227 10.77 22.57 0.92
C SER A 227 9.25 22.73 0.85
N LYS A 228 8.59 22.09 -0.13
CA LYS A 228 7.14 22.15 -0.34
C LYS A 228 6.41 20.90 0.12
N ILE A 229 7.11 19.78 0.36
CA ILE A 229 6.49 18.51 0.74
C ILE A 229 6.97 18.10 2.13
N ASN A 230 6.06 18.13 3.09
CA ASN A 230 6.30 17.69 4.45
C ASN A 230 5.89 16.22 4.61
N VAL A 231 6.89 15.34 4.74
CA VAL A 231 6.67 13.93 5.04
C VAL A 231 6.75 13.70 6.55
N VAL A 232 5.66 13.19 7.13
CA VAL A 232 5.60 12.77 8.53
C VAL A 232 5.44 11.27 8.60
N LEU A 233 6.31 10.63 9.40
CA LEU A 233 6.29 9.20 9.63
C LEU A 233 6.20 8.94 11.14
N THR A 234 5.06 8.41 11.59
CA THR A 234 4.86 8.02 12.98
C THR A 234 4.78 6.51 13.11
N PRO A 235 5.32 5.89 14.17
CA PRO A 235 5.03 4.49 14.44
C PRO A 235 3.52 4.36 14.73
N VAL A 236 2.92 3.24 14.34
CA VAL A 236 1.62 2.79 14.85
C VAL A 236 1.83 2.54 16.34
N SER A 237 1.64 3.57 17.13
CA SER A 237 1.47 3.40 18.56
C SER A 237 0.19 2.61 18.75
N SER A 238 0.17 1.65 19.66
CA SER A 238 -1.04 0.94 20.10
C SER A 238 -2.12 1.86 20.72
N ILE A 239 -2.05 3.18 20.48
CA ILE A 239 -2.91 4.24 21.03
C ILE A 239 -4.17 4.46 20.16
N TYR A 240 -4.41 3.67 19.12
CA TYR A 240 -5.75 3.56 18.53
C TYR A 240 -6.72 2.69 19.37
N HIS A 241 -6.29 2.16 20.53
CA HIS A 241 -7.14 1.36 21.43
C HIS A 241 -7.90 2.12 22.52
N LYS A 242 -7.96 3.47 22.53
CA LYS A 242 -8.82 4.21 23.49
C LYS A 242 -9.48 5.48 22.92
N PHE A 243 -10.07 5.41 21.73
CA PHE A 243 -11.15 6.33 21.36
C PHE A 243 -12.46 5.56 21.17
N VAL A 244 -12.90 4.92 22.26
CA VAL A 244 -14.33 4.81 22.55
C VAL A 244 -14.55 5.79 23.70
N ALA A 245 -15.07 6.96 23.37
CA ALA A 245 -15.81 7.83 24.28
C ALA A 245 -17.28 7.77 23.84
#